data_AF-A0A3D3LF29-F1
#
_entry.id   AF-A0A3D3LF29-F1
#
_cell.length_a   1.000
_cell.length_b   1.000
_cell.length_c   1.000
_cell.angle_alpha   90.00
_cell.angle_beta   90.00
_cell.angle_gamma   90.00
#
_symmetry.space_group_name_H-M   'P 1'
#
loop_
_entity.id
_entity.type
_entity.pdbx_description
1 polymer ?
#
loop_
_entity_poly.entity_id
_entity_poly.type
_entity_poly.pdbx_seq_one_letter_code
_entity_poly.pdbx_strand_id
1 'polypeptide(L)'
;TPLLDSVLPGKIKDYNVATEANCTFQVAGGLVTTSNFEALTNLFKLASSGSINFIEDKVDLTAQVRVRGLPGIVFRPFSELLEYRGEGSIKNTQWSPSILKGTQRETESSPKAAPSRRLTLPLFNRGEARKP
;
A
#
# COMPACT_ATOMS: atom_id res chain seq x y z
N THR A 1 -29.27 -16.64 -12.24
CA THR A 1 -28.37 -17.58 -11.55
C THR A 1 -28.40 -17.31 -10.05
N PRO A 2 -29.25 -17.97 -9.22
CA PRO A 2 -29.36 -17.58 -7.83
C PRO A 2 -28.87 -18.68 -6.90
N LEU A 3 -27.57 -18.69 -6.64
CA LEU A 3 -27.03 -19.22 -5.38
C LEU A 3 -26.41 -18.07 -4.55
N LEU A 4 -25.90 -17.03 -5.21
CA LEU A 4 -25.36 -15.84 -4.51
C LEU A 4 -26.44 -14.99 -3.84
N ASP A 5 -27.66 -14.97 -4.37
CA ASP A 5 -28.77 -14.13 -3.87
C ASP A 5 -29.34 -14.62 -2.53
N SER A 6 -29.09 -15.89 -2.16
CA SER A 6 -29.55 -16.49 -0.90
C SER A 6 -28.61 -16.23 0.28
N VAL A 7 -27.34 -15.93 0.00
CA VAL A 7 -26.30 -15.70 1.03
C VAL A 7 -26.12 -14.21 1.32
N LEU A 8 -26.51 -13.35 0.38
CA LEU A 8 -26.43 -11.90 0.52
C LEU A 8 -27.76 -11.38 1.08
N PRO A 9 -27.80 -10.74 2.26
CA PRO A 9 -29.03 -10.14 2.77
C PRO A 9 -29.53 -9.11 1.74
N GLY A 10 -30.81 -9.19 1.38
CA GLY A 10 -31.47 -8.54 0.22
C GLY A 10 -31.49 -7.00 0.19
N LYS A 11 -30.54 -6.32 0.83
CA LYS A 11 -30.36 -4.87 0.82
C LYS A 11 -28.89 -4.48 0.65
N ILE A 12 -28.26 -4.84 -0.47
CA ILE A 12 -26.85 -4.48 -0.77
C ILE A 12 -26.66 -2.95 -0.96
N LYS A 13 -27.76 -2.17 -1.05
CA LYS A 13 -27.74 -0.75 -1.43
C LYS A 13 -27.02 0.17 -0.43
N ASP A 14 -27.01 -0.16 0.87
CA ASP A 14 -26.48 0.71 1.93
C ASP A 14 -25.23 0.13 2.64
N TYR A 15 -24.75 -1.05 2.24
CA TYR A 15 -23.55 -1.68 2.85
C TYR A 15 -22.23 -1.17 2.27
N ASN A 16 -22.26 -0.44 1.15
CA ASN A 16 -21.08 0.03 0.43
C ASN A 16 -20.70 1.47 0.77
N VAL A 17 -21.42 2.11 1.70
CA VAL A 17 -21.12 3.48 2.15
C VAL A 17 -20.11 3.43 3.28
N ALA A 18 -19.01 4.16 3.12
CA ALA A 18 -18.04 4.35 4.18
C ALA A 18 -18.65 5.23 5.28
N THR A 19 -18.66 4.72 6.51
CA THR A 19 -19.06 5.46 7.71
C THR A 19 -17.91 6.30 8.25
N GLU A 20 -16.67 5.85 8.04
CA GLU A 20 -15.45 6.51 8.47
C GLU A 20 -14.35 6.34 7.42
N ALA A 21 -13.47 7.32 7.31
CA ALA A 21 -12.25 7.22 6.53
C ALA A 21 -11.10 7.97 7.22
N ASN A 22 -9.93 7.35 7.27
CA ASN A 22 -8.72 7.89 7.86
C ASN A 22 -7.53 7.64 6.95
N CYS A 23 -6.61 8.60 6.89
CA CYS A 23 -5.43 8.49 6.04
C CYS A 23 -4.36 9.50 6.49
N THR A 24 -3.09 9.07 6.44
CA THR A 24 -1.95 9.97 6.44
C THR A 24 -1.37 9.97 5.02
N PHE A 25 -1.10 11.17 4.49
CA PHE A 25 -0.49 11.33 3.19
C PHE A 25 0.63 12.36 3.22
N GLN A 26 1.58 12.19 2.32
CA GLN A 26 2.66 13.15 2.07
C GLN A 26 2.51 13.69 0.65
N VAL A 27 2.82 14.98 0.48
CA VAL A 27 2.81 15.64 -0.83
C VAL A 27 4.17 16.29 -1.04
N ALA A 28 4.89 15.86 -2.08
CA ALA A 28 6.18 16.43 -2.42
C ALA A 28 6.44 16.33 -3.93
N GLY A 29 6.80 17.44 -4.57
CA GLY A 29 7.21 17.44 -5.98
C GLY A 29 6.16 16.90 -6.96
N GLY A 30 4.87 17.05 -6.65
CA GLY A 30 3.78 16.49 -7.46
C GLY A 30 3.53 14.99 -7.27
N LEU A 31 4.19 14.35 -6.30
CA LEU A 31 3.90 12.99 -5.86
C LEU A 31 3.11 13.04 -4.54
N VAL A 32 1.97 12.36 -4.52
CA VAL A 32 1.22 12.07 -3.30
C VAL A 32 1.46 10.61 -2.93
N THR A 33 1.83 10.34 -1.69
CA THR A 33 2.01 8.99 -1.17
C THR A 33 1.19 8.78 0.09
N THR A 34 0.67 7.57 0.25
CA THR A 34 0.01 7.14 1.48
C THR A 34 0.34 5.68 1.77
N SER A 35 0.46 5.34 3.06
CA SER A 35 0.72 3.98 3.52
C SER A 35 -0.43 3.38 4.34
N ASN A 36 -1.44 4.19 4.69
CA ASN A 36 -2.43 3.85 5.71
C ASN A 36 -3.82 4.42 5.43
N PHE A 37 -4.21 4.52 4.16
CA PHE A 37 -5.59 4.86 3.86
C PHE A 37 -6.49 3.73 4.35
N GLU A 38 -7.49 4.04 5.17
CA GLU A 38 -8.48 3.11 5.66
C GLU A 38 -9.87 3.72 5.55
N ALA A 39 -10.82 2.96 5.02
CA ALA A 39 -12.24 3.33 5.04
C ALA A 39 -13.05 2.19 5.65
N LEU A 40 -13.92 2.50 6.60
CA LEU A 40 -14.77 1.54 7.28
C LEU A 40 -16.19 1.63 6.74
N THR A 41 -16.75 0.49 6.34
CA THR A 41 -18.19 0.34 6.09
C THR A 41 -18.80 -0.58 7.16
N ASN A 42 -20.12 -0.73 7.11
CA ASN A 42 -20.84 -1.62 8.02
C ASN A 42 -20.44 -3.11 7.89
N LEU A 43 -19.95 -3.54 6.71
CA LEU A 43 -19.67 -4.95 6.41
C LEU A 43 -18.18 -5.24 6.14
N PHE A 44 -17.44 -4.26 5.66
CA PHE A 44 -16.04 -4.44 5.31
C PHE A 44 -15.21 -3.20 5.66
N LYS A 45 -13.90 -3.41 5.75
CA LYS A 45 -12.90 -2.36 5.83
C LYS A 45 -12.09 -2.38 4.54
N LEU A 46 -11.97 -1.23 3.90
CA LEU A 46 -11.00 -0.99 2.83
C LEU A 46 -9.71 -0.49 3.46
N ALA A 47 -8.59 -1.08 3.06
CA ALA A 47 -7.26 -0.56 3.35
C ALA A 47 -6.54 -0.32 2.03
N SER A 48 -5.86 0.82 1.87
CA SER A 48 -5.11 1.12 0.66
C SER A 48 -3.78 1.81 0.97
N SER A 49 -2.82 1.60 0.08
CA SER A 49 -1.52 2.24 0.09
C SER A 49 -1.02 2.42 -1.33
N GLY A 50 -0.08 3.35 -1.53
CA GLY A 50 0.55 3.57 -2.81
C GLY A 50 0.81 5.05 -3.07
N SER A 51 0.81 5.41 -4.36
CA SER A 51 1.20 6.73 -4.80
C SER A 51 0.46 7.19 -6.04
N ILE A 52 0.38 8.52 -6.18
CA ILE A 52 -0.18 9.21 -7.33
C ILE A 52 0.83 10.30 -7.72
N ASN A 53 1.40 10.19 -8.92
CA ASN A 53 2.27 11.19 -9.51
C ASN A 53 1.46 12.06 -10.48
N PHE A 54 1.21 13.31 -10.10
CA PHE A 54 0.46 14.28 -10.90
C PHE A 54 1.24 14.81 -12.10
N ILE A 55 2.57 14.79 -12.03
CA ILE A 55 3.43 15.26 -13.13
C ILE A 55 3.50 14.22 -14.25
N GLU A 56 3.62 12.95 -13.87
CA GLU A 56 3.70 11.83 -14.81
C GLU A 56 2.32 11.28 -15.20
N ASP A 57 1.23 11.83 -14.66
CA ASP A 57 -0.14 11.30 -14.79
C ASP A 57 -0.16 9.79 -14.51
N LYS A 58 0.39 9.37 -13.36
CA LYS A 58 0.57 7.96 -13.00
C LYS A 58 -0.02 7.65 -11.63
N VAL A 59 -0.78 6.57 -11.57
CA VAL A 59 -1.34 5.98 -10.35
C VAL A 59 -0.75 4.60 -10.15
N ASP A 60 -0.35 4.30 -8.91
CA ASP A 60 -0.04 2.95 -8.44
C ASP A 60 -0.56 2.81 -7.01
N LEU A 61 -1.73 2.19 -6.88
CA LEU A 61 -2.41 1.96 -5.62
C LEU A 61 -2.66 0.48 -5.43
N THR A 62 -2.47 0.00 -4.21
CA THR A 62 -2.95 -1.31 -3.77
C THR A 62 -4.10 -1.08 -2.81
N ALA A 63 -5.22 -1.76 -3.01
CA ALA A 63 -6.39 -1.73 -2.15
C ALA A 63 -6.76 -3.14 -1.73
N GLN A 64 -7.14 -3.33 -0.47
CA GLN A 64 -7.53 -4.60 0.09
C GLN A 64 -8.87 -4.46 0.80
N VAL A 65 -9.84 -5.30 0.43
CA VAL A 65 -11.11 -5.42 1.12
C VAL A 65 -11.00 -6.47 2.23
N ARG A 66 -11.35 -6.10 3.46
CA ARG A 66 -11.38 -6.99 4.62
C ARG A 66 -12.82 -7.09 5.12
N VAL A 67 -13.47 -8.23 4.87
CA VAL A 67 -14.83 -8.48 5.38
C VAL A 67 -14.79 -8.65 6.91
N ARG A 68 -15.78 -8.09 7.60
CA ARG A 68 -15.90 -8.13 9.07
C ARG A 68 -17.21 -8.83 9.48
N GLY A 69 -17.27 -9.36 10.71
CA GLY A 69 -18.46 -10.02 11.27
C GLY A 69 -18.61 -11.51 10.91
N LEU A 70 -19.75 -12.11 11.27
CA LEU A 70 -20.05 -13.55 11.01
C LEU A 70 -19.86 -13.98 9.54
N PRO A 71 -20.22 -13.18 8.52
CA PRO A 71 -19.95 -13.52 7.13
C PRO A 71 -18.45 -13.72 6.83
N GLY A 72 -17.55 -13.02 7.54
CA GLY A 72 -16.11 -13.16 7.38
C GLY A 72 -15.55 -14.55 7.73
N ILE A 73 -16.27 -15.39 8.47
CA ILE A 73 -15.89 -16.78 8.74
C ILE A 73 -16.14 -17.67 7.51
N VAL A 74 -17.25 -17.44 6.80
CA VAL A 74 -17.62 -18.19 5.59
C VAL A 74 -16.75 -17.79 4.39
N PHE A 75 -16.36 -16.53 4.29
CA PHE A 75 -15.54 -16.00 3.19
C PHE A 75 -14.02 -16.12 3.41
N ARG A 76 -13.55 -16.76 4.49
CA ARG A 76 -12.11 -16.94 4.75
C ARG A 76 -11.29 -17.54 3.59
N PRO A 77 -11.75 -18.53 2.81
CA PRO A 77 -10.93 -19.08 1.72
C PRO A 77 -10.77 -18.13 0.52
N PHE A 78 -11.41 -16.97 0.51
CA PHE A 78 -11.39 -16.00 -0.60
C PHE A 78 -10.68 -14.68 -0.27
N SER A 79 -9.92 -14.61 0.83
CA SER A 79 -9.29 -13.36 1.29
C SER A 79 -8.33 -12.73 0.28
N GLU A 80 -7.69 -13.54 -0.57
CA GLU A 80 -6.77 -13.06 -1.61
C GLU A 80 -7.50 -12.41 -2.79
N LEU A 81 -8.78 -12.75 -3.05
CA LEU A 81 -9.57 -12.18 -4.18
C LEU A 81 -9.95 -10.72 -3.94
N LEU A 82 -9.66 -10.23 -2.75
CA LEU A 82 -10.06 -8.93 -2.27
C LEU A 82 -8.94 -7.89 -2.35
N GLU A 83 -7.74 -8.29 -2.81
CA GLU A 83 -6.69 -7.34 -3.13
C GLU A 83 -6.78 -6.91 -4.60
N TYR A 84 -6.78 -5.60 -4.84
CA TYR A 84 -6.85 -4.97 -6.14
C TYR A 84 -5.70 -3.99 -6.30
N ARG A 85 -5.12 -3.96 -7.48
CA ARG A 85 -4.14 -2.96 -7.87
C ARG A 85 -4.73 -2.00 -8.89
N GLY A 86 -4.66 -0.71 -8.59
CA GLY A 86 -5.02 0.39 -9.46
C GLY A 86 -3.75 0.97 -10.09
N GLU A 87 -3.60 0.78 -11.40
CA GLU A 87 -2.46 1.27 -12.17
C GLU A 87 -2.92 2.08 -13.39
N GLY A 88 -2.06 2.94 -13.92
CA GLY A 88 -2.31 3.67 -15.16
C GLY A 88 -2.42 5.17 -14.93
N SER A 89 -3.21 5.86 -15.76
CA SER A 89 -3.34 7.31 -15.63
C SER A 89 -4.35 7.73 -14.57
N ILE A 90 -4.25 8.98 -14.09
CA ILE A 90 -5.18 9.51 -13.08
C ILE A 90 -6.60 9.54 -13.64
N LYS A 91 -6.76 9.84 -14.93
CA LYS A 91 -8.07 9.86 -15.60
C LYS A 91 -8.60 8.48 -15.98
N ASN A 92 -7.73 7.48 -16.16
CA ASN A 92 -8.10 6.15 -16.62
C ASN A 92 -7.35 5.08 -15.80
N THR A 93 -7.54 5.12 -14.49
CA THR A 93 -6.94 4.14 -13.57
C THR A 93 -7.62 2.79 -13.75
N GLN A 94 -6.84 1.78 -14.10
CA GLN A 94 -7.30 0.42 -14.33
C GLN A 94 -7.11 -0.40 -13.06
N TRP A 95 -8.20 -0.99 -12.56
CA TRP A 95 -8.20 -1.83 -11.38
C TRP A 95 -8.22 -3.31 -11.77
N SER A 96 -7.27 -4.09 -11.26
CA SER A 96 -7.20 -5.53 -11.50
C SER A 96 -6.96 -6.27 -10.19
N PRO A 97 -7.57 -7.45 -9.98
CA PRO A 97 -7.32 -8.24 -8.79
C PRO A 97 -5.87 -8.74 -8.77
N SER A 98 -5.18 -8.62 -7.63
CA SER A 98 -3.76 -8.95 -7.49
C SER A 98 -3.45 -10.43 -7.77
N ILE A 99 -4.41 -11.34 -7.57
CA ILE A 99 -4.23 -12.79 -7.84
C ILE A 99 -3.86 -13.05 -9.31
N LEU A 100 -4.30 -12.21 -10.24
CA LEU A 100 -4.04 -12.42 -11.67
C LEU A 100 -2.61 -12.04 -12.09
N LYS A 101 -1.87 -11.31 -11.25
CA LYS A 101 -0.47 -10.95 -11.48
C LYS A 101 0.41 -11.78 -10.54
N GLY A 102 0.51 -13.06 -10.82
CA GLY A 102 1.53 -13.91 -10.21
C GLY A 102 2.91 -13.28 -10.40
N THR A 103 3.61 -13.03 -9.29
CA THR A 103 5.06 -12.80 -9.23
C THR A 103 5.57 -11.61 -10.05
N GLN A 104 5.71 -10.43 -9.44
CA GLN A 104 6.94 -9.62 -9.41
C GLN A 104 6.73 -8.43 -8.45
N ARG A 105 6.90 -8.66 -7.14
CA ARG A 105 7.37 -7.61 -6.23
C ARG A 105 8.89 -7.57 -6.35
N GLU A 106 9.40 -6.94 -7.39
CA GLU A 106 10.73 -6.35 -7.29
C GLU A 106 10.57 -5.12 -6.41
N THR A 107 11.05 -5.25 -5.19
CA THR A 107 11.35 -4.13 -4.29
C THR A 107 12.45 -3.29 -4.95
N GLU A 108 12.10 -2.51 -5.98
CA GLU A 108 12.92 -1.42 -6.48
C GLU A 108 12.62 -0.16 -5.66
N SER A 109 12.91 -0.25 -4.36
CA SER A 109 13.16 0.92 -3.52
C SER A 109 14.08 0.52 -2.37
N SER A 110 15.31 0.14 -2.72
CA SER A 110 16.45 0.36 -1.85
C SER A 110 17.41 1.25 -2.63
N PRO A 111 17.66 2.51 -2.22
CA PRO A 111 18.79 3.22 -2.77
C PRO A 111 20.02 2.37 -2.43
N LYS A 112 20.68 1.86 -3.47
CA LYS A 112 21.93 1.12 -3.40
C LYS A 112 22.88 1.91 -2.51
N ALA A 113 22.99 1.52 -1.24
CA ALA A 113 23.93 2.09 -0.32
C ALA A 113 25.31 1.94 -0.97
N ALA A 114 25.92 3.07 -1.33
CA ALA A 114 27.27 3.11 -1.82
C ALA A 114 28.15 2.32 -0.84
N PRO A 115 29.09 1.48 -1.32
CA PRO A 115 29.96 0.76 -0.41
C PRO A 115 30.67 1.78 0.46
N SER A 116 30.45 1.73 1.77
CA SER A 116 31.19 2.51 2.76
C SER A 116 32.67 2.16 2.60
N ARG A 117 33.37 2.94 1.77
CA ARG A 117 34.82 2.92 1.70
C ARG A 117 35.28 3.38 3.07
N ARG A 118 35.69 2.44 3.94
CA ARG A 118 36.42 2.74 5.16
C ARG A 118 37.64 3.55 4.75
N LEU A 119 37.54 4.87 4.88
CA LEU A 119 38.70 5.73 4.95
C LEU A 119 39.32 5.46 6.31
N THR A 120 40.25 4.50 6.36
CA THR A 120 41.18 4.40 7.49
C THR A 120 42.01 5.68 7.48
N LEU A 121 41.57 6.67 8.25
CA LEU A 121 42.37 7.86 8.51
C LEU A 121 43.65 7.41 9.22
N PRO A 122 44.86 7.78 8.76
CA PRO A 122 46.07 7.51 9.51
C PRO A 122 45.96 8.24 10.85
N LEU A 123 46.14 7.50 11.94
CA LEU A 123 46.23 8.05 13.29
C LEU A 123 47.36 9.06 13.32
N PHE A 124 47.00 10.34 13.41
CA PHE A 124 47.92 11.44 13.59
C PHE A 124 48.57 11.29 14.97
N ASN A 125 49.84 10.91 15.00
CA ASN A 125 50.60 10.69 16.22
C ASN A 125 50.80 12.04 16.92
N ARG A 126 50.11 12.25 18.04
CA ARG A 126 50.17 13.48 18.82
C ARG A 126 51.46 13.51 19.65
N GLY A 127 52.42 14.28 19.15
CA GLY A 127 53.27 15.17 19.95
C GLY A 127 54.00 14.55 21.14
N GLU A 128 55.25 14.20 20.88
CA GLU A 128 56.35 14.12 21.83
C GLU A 128 56.34 15.32 22.80
N ALA A 129 55.96 15.10 24.05
CA ALA A 129 56.18 16.07 25.12
C ALA A 129 57.53 15.77 25.78
N ARG A 130 58.59 16.39 25.25
CA ARG A 130 59.85 16.53 26.00
C ARG A 130 59.65 17.56 27.10
N LYS A 131 60.11 17.24 28.31
CA LYS A 131 60.46 18.24 29.32
C LYS A 131 61.81 17.85 29.97
N PRO A 132 62.55 18.86 30.47
CA PRO A 132 64.02 18.91 30.51
C PRO A 132 64.67 17.92 31.48
#